data_AF-A0A956MKF8-F1
#
_entry.id   AF-A0A956MKF8-F1
#
_cell.length_a   1.000
_cell.length_b   1.000
_cell.length_c   1.000
_cell.angle_alpha   90.00
_cell.angle_beta   90.00
_cell.angle_gamma   90.00
#
_symmetry.space_group_name_H-M   'P 1'
#
loop_
_entity.id
_entity.type
_entity.pdbx_description
1 polymer ?
#
loop_
_entity_poly.entity_id
_entity_poly.type
_entity_poly.pdbx_seq_one_letter_code
_entity_poly.pdbx_strand_id
1 'polypeptide(L)'
;MGIPARVCLFVLALLVVTGCDQVQTVGLETPLSGDPVLGRAAFEATCAGCHASRDGIDLARFSFPDSVIQRRAVAHVLPATARDIVAHVRSLSVQPTSRGSRLFQPGEDPVAGDVEFAERLFGSDGWPAGMTTPRLRALDLRRVAVAVPFGPWSEEGSNLDWMPETPLTVSVLDYRDGWARTALEAYYADPTSARLATAVGRLRTAERATDNPDAPCVTVPLERLRPVECFETRRWIATLGAQHMLRQGSDVALHRTVHDAWWDVGQAVRLALIRDQAFENGVENWTAWMWMAWSFDPGRHASVYLASGLQRLGLYRHATVHALKAMVERAPALVDPYLDVRQAATYAPAHWTYDAVAFAYRHLLERQDAGDLPPLDRSADARVALNAAQTAAAKRITSGEAAALDLLLQQVLARLP
;
A
#
# COMPACT_ATOMS: atom_id res chain seq x y z
N MET A 1 15.11 82.50 16.59
CA MET A 1 15.41 82.57 18.04
C MET A 1 14.75 81.35 18.67
N GLY A 2 15.37 80.42 19.38
CA GLY A 2 16.73 80.11 19.77
C GLY A 2 16.60 78.80 20.57
N ILE A 3 17.49 77.83 20.34
CA ILE A 3 17.57 76.58 21.12
C ILE A 3 18.36 76.89 22.40
N PRO A 4 17.99 76.35 23.58
CA PRO A 4 18.72 75.20 24.14
C PRO A 4 17.78 74.16 24.79
N ALA A 5 17.87 72.88 24.45
CA ALA A 5 18.84 71.90 24.98
C ALA A 5 18.66 71.59 26.48
N ARG A 6 17.89 70.53 26.78
CA ARG A 6 18.25 69.57 27.84
C ARG A 6 18.05 68.16 27.34
N VAL A 7 19.18 67.49 27.25
CA VAL A 7 19.41 66.10 26.90
C VAL A 7 18.88 65.22 28.05
N CYS A 8 17.87 64.39 27.78
CA CYS A 8 17.60 63.19 28.56
C CYS A 8 17.84 62.00 27.62
N LEU A 9 19.00 61.37 27.82
CA LEU A 9 19.44 60.17 27.13
C LEU A 9 18.58 58.99 27.61
N PHE A 10 17.46 58.72 26.94
CA PHE A 10 16.74 57.44 27.10
C PHE A 10 17.32 56.45 26.10
N VAL A 11 18.25 55.62 26.58
CA VAL A 11 18.66 54.40 25.86
C VAL A 11 17.52 53.39 26.04
N LEU A 12 16.60 53.37 25.09
CA LEU A 12 15.68 52.24 24.92
C LEU A 12 16.51 51.08 24.36
N ALA A 13 16.86 50.13 25.22
CA ALA A 13 17.33 48.82 24.79
C ALA A 13 16.18 48.12 24.06
N LEU A 14 16.19 48.18 22.72
CA LEU A 14 15.42 47.27 21.88
C LEU A 14 15.95 45.86 22.14
N LEU A 15 15.21 45.09 22.93
CA LEU A 15 15.27 43.63 22.92
C LEU A 15 14.76 43.17 21.55
N VAL A 16 15.66 43.14 20.58
CA VAL A 16 15.50 42.28 19.41
C VAL A 16 15.62 40.86 19.97
N VAL A 17 14.48 40.19 20.13
CA VAL A 17 14.46 38.73 20.27
C VAL A 17 14.83 38.19 18.90
N THR A 18 16.13 38.19 18.60
CA THR A 18 16.70 37.27 17.64
C THR A 18 16.50 35.90 18.25
N GLY A 19 15.46 35.18 17.79
CA GLY A 19 15.36 33.75 17.99
C GLY A 19 16.53 33.10 17.26
N CYS A 20 17.69 33.10 17.91
CA CYS A 20 18.75 32.19 17.57
C CYS A 20 18.13 30.79 17.65
N ASP A 21 18.13 30.08 16.52
CA ASP A 21 18.07 28.63 16.48
C ASP A 21 19.12 28.14 17.49
N GLN A 22 18.65 27.87 18.71
CA GLN A 22 19.37 26.95 19.56
C GLN A 22 19.25 25.63 18.83
N VAL A 23 20.36 25.26 18.17
CA VAL A 23 20.76 23.88 18.05
C VAL A 23 20.47 23.26 19.42
N GLN A 24 19.35 22.55 19.53
CA GLN A 24 19.12 21.67 20.66
C GLN A 24 20.26 20.68 20.57
N THR A 25 21.30 20.93 21.37
CA THR A 25 22.21 19.89 21.81
C THR A 25 21.32 18.74 22.21
N VAL A 26 21.41 17.65 21.45
CA VAL A 26 20.81 16.35 21.78
C VAL A 26 21.03 16.17 23.27
N GLY A 27 19.97 16.35 24.05
CA GLY A 27 20.03 16.10 25.47
C GLY A 27 20.46 14.66 25.58
N LEU A 28 21.65 14.41 26.12
CA LEU A 28 22.06 13.09 26.57
C LEU A 28 20.98 12.65 27.55
N GLU A 29 20.00 11.88 27.06
CA GLU A 29 19.06 11.18 27.92
C GLU A 29 19.93 10.40 28.91
N THR A 30 19.76 10.69 30.20
CA THR A 30 20.39 9.92 31.28
C THR A 30 20.25 8.43 30.93
N PRO A 31 21.33 7.63 30.92
CA PRO A 31 21.22 6.23 30.53
C PRO A 31 20.14 5.58 31.38
N LEU A 32 19.03 5.18 30.75
CA LEU A 32 18.04 4.35 31.41
C LEU A 32 18.78 3.07 31.79
N SER A 33 19.01 2.86 33.08
CA SER A 33 19.59 1.62 33.58
C SER A 33 18.59 0.50 33.33
N GLY A 34 18.81 -0.26 32.26
CA GLY A 34 18.04 -1.45 31.92
C GLY A 34 18.99 -2.58 31.51
N ASP A 35 18.55 -3.81 31.70
CA ASP A 35 19.29 -5.01 31.31
C ASP A 35 18.79 -5.50 29.93
N PRO A 36 19.62 -5.47 28.87
CA PRO A 36 19.21 -5.90 27.54
C PRO A 36 18.84 -7.39 27.48
N VAL A 37 19.38 -8.24 28.35
CA VAL A 37 19.04 -9.68 28.38
C VAL A 37 17.62 -9.87 28.92
N LEU A 38 17.29 -9.21 30.04
CA LEU A 38 15.92 -9.20 30.58
C LEU A 38 14.95 -8.52 29.61
N GLY A 39 15.39 -7.46 28.95
CA GLY A 39 14.63 -6.72 27.95
C GLY A 39 14.24 -7.56 26.75
N ARG A 40 15.16 -8.38 26.24
CA ARG A 40 14.89 -9.32 25.16
C ARG A 40 13.81 -10.32 25.55
N ALA A 41 13.97 -10.96 26.72
CA ALA A 41 13.01 -11.95 27.21
C ALA A 41 11.62 -11.34 27.41
N ALA A 42 11.55 -10.13 27.97
CA ALA A 42 10.30 -9.39 28.11
C ALA A 42 9.67 -9.05 26.76
N PHE A 43 10.46 -8.55 25.80
CA PHE A 43 9.97 -8.21 24.46
C PHE A 43 9.38 -9.44 23.76
N GLU A 44 10.10 -10.57 23.78
CA GLU A 44 9.63 -11.84 23.19
C GLU A 44 8.33 -12.34 23.83
N ALA A 45 8.13 -12.09 25.14
CA ALA A 45 6.95 -12.53 25.86
C ALA A 45 5.72 -11.61 25.65
N THR A 46 5.91 -10.29 25.53
CA THR A 46 4.80 -9.33 25.58
C THR A 46 4.62 -8.49 24.32
N CYS A 47 5.68 -8.22 23.56
CA CYS A 47 5.65 -7.31 22.41
C CYS A 47 5.68 -8.05 21.06
N ALA A 48 6.30 -9.23 21.02
CA ALA A 48 6.41 -10.06 19.82
C ALA A 48 5.05 -10.48 19.22
N GLY A 49 3.96 -10.38 19.98
CA GLY A 49 2.60 -10.63 19.49
C GLY A 49 2.15 -9.65 18.42
N CYS A 50 2.50 -8.36 18.51
CA CYS A 50 2.18 -7.34 17.49
C CYS A 50 3.39 -7.02 16.60
N HIS A 51 4.60 -7.14 17.14
CA HIS A 51 5.83 -6.98 16.36
C HIS A 51 6.19 -8.29 15.67
N ALA A 52 5.76 -8.43 14.40
CA ALA A 52 5.94 -9.65 13.60
C ALA A 52 7.39 -10.16 13.47
N SER A 53 8.38 -9.34 13.85
CA SER A 53 9.83 -9.58 13.80
C SER A 53 10.34 -10.34 15.02
N ARG A 54 9.56 -10.30 16.11
CA ARG A 54 9.79 -10.88 17.44
C ARG A 54 10.96 -10.32 18.26
N ASP A 55 11.84 -9.50 17.70
CA ASP A 55 13.05 -9.04 18.37
C ASP A 55 13.14 -7.53 18.57
N GLY A 56 12.18 -6.75 18.06
CA GLY A 56 12.16 -5.29 18.17
C GLY A 56 13.09 -4.57 17.19
N ILE A 57 13.61 -5.27 16.18
CA ILE A 57 14.48 -4.68 15.15
C ILE A 57 13.84 -3.49 14.46
N ASP A 58 12.52 -3.50 14.31
CA ASP A 58 11.75 -2.45 13.67
C ASP A 58 11.71 -1.17 14.51
N LEU A 59 11.60 -1.29 15.84
CA LEU A 59 11.71 -0.15 16.74
C LEU A 59 13.09 0.53 16.64
N ALA A 60 14.16 -0.27 16.59
CA ALA A 60 15.52 0.25 16.41
C ALA A 60 15.72 0.85 15.00
N ARG A 61 15.26 0.15 13.95
CA ARG A 61 15.44 0.54 12.56
C ARG A 61 14.77 1.87 12.27
N PHE A 62 13.56 2.10 12.75
CA PHE A 62 12.82 3.35 12.54
C PHE A 62 13.10 4.41 13.62
N SER A 63 14.17 4.26 14.40
CA SER A 63 14.64 5.24 15.38
C SER A 63 13.55 5.71 16.35
N PHE A 64 12.76 4.77 16.88
CA PHE A 64 11.73 5.12 17.87
C PHE A 64 12.40 5.70 19.13
N PRO A 65 11.96 6.87 19.63
CA PRO A 65 12.50 7.44 20.86
C PRO A 65 12.26 6.50 22.04
N ASP A 66 13.23 6.40 22.93
CA ASP A 66 13.13 5.66 24.19
C ASP A 66 11.85 5.98 24.97
N SER A 67 11.53 7.27 25.10
CA SER A 67 10.33 7.74 25.78
C SER A 67 9.04 7.22 25.15
N VAL A 68 9.01 7.05 23.82
CA VAL A 68 7.87 6.48 23.09
C VAL A 68 7.79 4.98 23.33
N ILE A 69 8.92 4.25 23.20
CA ILE A 69 8.97 2.81 23.45
C ILE A 69 8.54 2.52 24.89
N GLN A 70 9.09 3.24 25.86
CA GLN A 70 8.76 3.09 27.27
C GLN A 70 7.28 3.39 27.53
N ARG A 71 6.76 4.51 27.02
CA ARG A 71 5.34 4.89 27.20
C ARG A 71 4.39 3.82 26.65
N ARG A 72 4.68 3.25 25.48
CA ARG A 72 3.83 2.18 24.90
C ARG A 72 4.00 0.87 25.68
N ALA A 73 5.23 0.51 26.05
CA ALA A 73 5.50 -0.73 26.78
C ALA A 73 4.84 -0.77 28.17
N VAL A 74 4.75 0.36 28.89
CA VAL A 74 4.14 0.37 30.24
C VAL A 74 2.63 0.08 30.26
N ALA A 75 1.96 0.06 29.10
CA ALA A 75 0.59 -0.45 29.00
C ALA A 75 0.52 -1.98 29.15
N HIS A 76 1.64 -2.69 29.00
CA HIS A 76 1.72 -4.15 28.99
C HIS A 76 2.64 -4.73 30.06
N VAL A 77 3.65 -3.96 30.51
CA VAL A 77 4.65 -4.39 31.49
C VAL A 77 4.91 -3.33 32.55
N LEU A 78 5.59 -3.72 33.64
CA LEU A 78 6.00 -2.79 34.68
C LEU A 78 7.02 -1.76 34.15
N PRO A 79 7.10 -0.55 34.74
CA PRO A 79 8.04 0.49 34.31
C PRO A 79 9.52 0.08 34.30
N ALA A 80 9.95 -0.82 35.20
CA ALA A 80 11.31 -1.35 35.20
C ALA A 80 11.57 -2.24 33.97
N THR A 81 10.66 -3.18 33.70
CA THR A 81 10.70 -4.05 32.52
C THR A 81 10.65 -3.24 31.21
N ALA A 82 9.89 -2.14 31.17
CA ALA A 82 9.90 -1.24 30.02
C ALA A 82 11.28 -0.61 29.76
N ARG A 83 12.05 -0.28 30.81
CA ARG A 83 13.44 0.20 30.67
C ARG A 83 14.37 -0.90 30.16
N ASP A 84 14.18 -2.14 30.61
CA ASP A 84 14.93 -3.28 30.10
C ASP A 84 14.66 -3.50 28.60
N ILE A 85 13.40 -3.42 28.16
CA ILE A 85 13.02 -3.49 26.73
C ILE A 85 13.72 -2.40 25.93
N VAL A 86 13.74 -1.16 26.43
CA VAL A 86 14.45 -0.05 25.78
C VAL A 86 15.97 -0.33 25.67
N ALA A 87 16.59 -0.85 26.74
CA ALA A 87 18.00 -1.25 26.71
C ALA A 87 18.27 -2.35 25.68
N HIS A 88 17.36 -3.33 25.55
CA HIS A 88 17.41 -4.35 24.50
C HIS A 88 17.33 -3.74 23.10
N VAL A 89 16.34 -2.89 22.81
CA VAL A 89 16.19 -2.26 21.48
C VAL A 89 17.43 -1.44 21.11
N ARG A 90 18.01 -0.70 22.05
CA ARG A 90 19.27 0.05 21.86
C ARG A 90 20.47 -0.85 21.55
N SER A 91 20.46 -2.10 22.03
CA SER A 91 21.54 -3.05 21.80
C SER A 91 21.52 -3.67 20.39
N LEU A 92 20.44 -3.48 19.63
CA LEU A 92 20.29 -4.06 18.30
C LEU A 92 21.14 -3.32 17.27
N SER A 93 22.02 -4.07 16.59
CA SER A 93 22.84 -3.54 15.50
C SER A 93 22.02 -3.41 14.22
N VAL A 94 21.50 -2.21 13.97
CA VAL A 94 20.77 -1.86 12.74
C VAL A 94 21.32 -0.58 12.13
N GLN A 95 21.20 -0.42 10.82
CA GLN A 95 21.27 0.90 10.21
C GLN A 95 19.98 1.64 10.61
N PRO A 96 19.99 2.84 11.21
CA PRO A 96 18.75 3.56 11.49
C PRO A 96 18.17 4.24 10.24
N THR A 97 16.87 4.52 10.26
CA THR A 97 16.14 5.38 9.33
C THR A 97 15.20 6.29 10.12
N SER A 98 14.70 7.34 9.48
CA SER A 98 13.73 8.25 10.10
C SER A 98 12.45 7.53 10.51
N ARG A 99 11.88 7.91 11.66
CA ARG A 99 10.57 7.42 12.12
C ARG A 99 9.46 7.70 11.11
N GLY A 100 9.54 8.83 10.42
CA GLY A 100 8.58 9.23 9.40
C GLY A 100 8.79 8.58 8.03
N SER A 101 9.79 7.71 7.88
CA SER A 101 10.04 7.03 6.61
C SER A 101 8.84 6.19 6.19
N ARG A 102 8.36 6.44 4.97
CA ARG A 102 7.27 5.68 4.35
C ARG A 102 7.85 4.53 3.55
N LEU A 103 7.73 3.33 4.10
CA LEU A 103 8.29 2.15 3.46
C LEU A 103 7.61 1.91 2.11
N PHE A 104 8.42 1.62 1.08
CA PHE A 104 7.97 1.38 -0.29
C PHE A 104 7.21 2.54 -0.96
N GLN A 105 7.25 3.76 -0.40
CA GLN A 105 6.67 4.95 -1.04
C GLN A 105 7.26 5.11 -2.45
N PRO A 106 6.42 5.03 -3.51
CA PRO A 106 6.91 5.23 -4.86
C PRO A 106 7.45 6.65 -5.03
N GLY A 107 8.61 6.77 -5.68
CA GLY A 107 9.24 8.06 -5.96
C GLY A 107 9.72 8.83 -4.73
N GLU A 108 9.97 8.14 -3.61
CA GLU A 108 10.41 8.64 -2.29
C GLU A 108 9.37 9.49 -1.55
N ASP A 109 8.75 10.45 -2.23
CA ASP A 109 7.71 11.34 -1.69
C ASP A 109 6.44 11.31 -2.55
N PRO A 110 5.25 11.43 -1.92
CA PRO A 110 4.01 11.53 -2.68
C PRO A 110 3.91 12.87 -3.43
N VAL A 111 3.28 12.84 -4.60
CA VAL A 111 2.91 14.08 -5.31
C VAL A 111 1.66 14.70 -4.68
N ALA A 112 1.43 15.99 -4.90
CA ALA A 112 0.31 16.71 -4.30
C ALA A 112 -1.06 16.27 -4.86
N GLY A 113 -1.09 15.68 -6.06
CA GLY A 113 -2.35 15.24 -6.66
C GLY A 113 -2.22 14.55 -8.00
N ASP A 114 -3.39 14.32 -8.61
CA ASP A 114 -3.56 13.51 -9.81
C ASP A 114 -2.91 14.13 -11.07
N VAL A 115 -2.98 15.45 -11.21
CA VAL A 115 -2.38 16.18 -12.35
C VAL A 115 -0.86 16.10 -12.29
N GLU A 116 -0.27 16.41 -11.12
CA GLU A 116 1.18 16.37 -10.93
C GLU A 116 1.74 14.96 -11.18
N PHE A 117 1.01 13.91 -10.81
CA PHE A 117 1.39 12.53 -11.15
C PHE A 117 1.56 12.33 -12.66
N ALA A 118 0.61 12.80 -13.46
CA ALA A 118 0.70 12.69 -14.91
C ALA A 118 1.83 13.55 -15.50
N GLU A 119 2.00 14.77 -15.00
CA GLU A 119 3.08 15.64 -15.44
C GLU A 119 4.46 15.04 -15.14
N ARG A 120 4.65 14.43 -13.96
CA ARG A 120 5.90 13.73 -13.63
C ARG A 120 6.09 12.45 -14.45
N LEU A 121 5.02 11.70 -14.71
CA LEU A 121 5.10 10.43 -15.42
C LEU A 121 5.28 10.59 -16.94
N PHE A 122 4.56 11.54 -17.54
CA PHE A 122 4.45 11.70 -19.00
C PHE A 122 5.05 13.02 -19.51
N GLY A 123 5.43 13.95 -18.64
CA GLY A 123 5.90 15.29 -19.00
C GLY A 123 4.78 16.28 -19.31
N SER A 124 3.51 15.88 -19.19
CA SER A 124 2.33 16.72 -19.42
C SER A 124 1.09 16.10 -18.77
N ASP A 125 0.04 16.90 -18.57
CA ASP A 125 -1.31 16.41 -18.25
C ASP A 125 -2.02 15.84 -19.49
N GLY A 126 -1.38 14.90 -20.18
CA GLY A 126 -1.87 14.30 -21.41
C GLY A 126 -1.52 12.82 -21.46
N TRP A 127 -2.44 11.98 -21.95
CA TRP A 127 -2.06 10.63 -22.35
C TRP A 127 -1.13 10.74 -23.59
N PRO A 128 0.06 10.12 -23.59
CA PRO A 128 0.97 10.28 -24.71
C PRO A 128 0.41 9.65 -26.00
N ALA A 129 0.21 10.45 -27.05
CA ALA A 129 -0.33 9.98 -28.34
C ALA A 129 0.49 8.83 -28.95
N GLY A 130 1.81 8.79 -28.69
CA GLY A 130 2.72 7.72 -29.11
C GLY A 130 2.96 6.62 -28.07
N MET A 131 2.07 6.46 -27.06
CA MET A 131 2.20 5.37 -26.09
C MET A 131 2.08 4.01 -26.77
N THR A 132 3.04 3.13 -26.52
CA THR A 132 3.08 1.75 -27.06
C THR A 132 3.05 0.72 -25.93
N THR A 133 2.64 -0.51 -26.23
CA THR A 133 2.62 -1.61 -25.25
C THR A 133 3.99 -1.80 -24.57
N PRO A 134 5.13 -1.85 -25.28
CA PRO A 134 6.44 -1.96 -24.64
C PRO A 134 6.78 -0.75 -23.75
N ARG A 135 6.37 0.47 -24.13
CA ARG A 135 6.65 1.68 -23.34
C ARG A 135 5.87 1.69 -22.03
N LEU A 136 4.58 1.32 -22.06
CA LEU A 136 3.78 1.21 -20.83
C LEU A 136 4.27 0.05 -19.94
N ARG A 137 4.66 -1.08 -20.55
CA ARG A 137 5.26 -2.22 -19.84
C ARG A 137 6.59 -1.84 -19.16
N ALA A 138 7.40 -1.00 -19.78
CA ALA A 138 8.70 -0.59 -19.24
C ALA A 138 8.61 0.36 -18.03
N LEU A 139 7.44 0.94 -17.73
CA LEU A 139 7.29 1.79 -16.54
C LEU A 139 7.40 0.96 -15.25
N ASP A 140 8.36 1.31 -14.38
CA ASP A 140 8.43 0.83 -12.99
C ASP A 140 7.67 1.81 -12.08
N LEU A 141 6.40 1.49 -11.81
CA LEU A 141 5.52 2.33 -10.99
C LEU A 141 5.82 2.25 -9.48
N ARG A 142 6.86 1.50 -9.08
CA ARG A 142 7.45 1.60 -7.74
C ARG A 142 8.45 2.75 -7.62
N ARG A 143 8.85 3.35 -8.76
CA ARG A 143 9.80 4.48 -8.82
C ARG A 143 9.15 5.80 -9.21
N VAL A 144 7.91 5.77 -9.67
CA VAL A 144 7.16 6.98 -10.06
C VAL A 144 6.39 7.46 -8.84
N ALA A 145 6.59 8.72 -8.46
CA ALA A 145 5.88 9.33 -7.33
C ALA A 145 4.37 9.34 -7.56
N VAL A 146 3.58 8.98 -6.55
CA VAL A 146 2.11 8.85 -6.61
C VAL A 146 1.45 9.70 -5.54
N ALA A 147 0.21 10.12 -5.75
CA ALA A 147 -0.50 10.98 -4.81
C ALA A 147 -0.96 10.26 -3.54
N VAL A 148 -1.10 8.92 -3.61
CA VAL A 148 -1.49 8.11 -2.46
C VAL A 148 -0.29 7.99 -1.50
N PRO A 149 -0.35 8.57 -0.29
CA PRO A 149 0.73 8.44 0.67
C PRO A 149 0.68 7.03 1.28
N PHE A 150 1.85 6.38 1.37
CA PHE A 150 1.98 5.15 2.13
C PHE A 150 2.22 5.44 3.61
N GLY A 151 1.79 4.52 4.46
CA GLY A 151 1.96 4.62 5.89
C GLY A 151 3.42 4.65 6.35
N PRO A 152 3.74 5.41 7.41
CA PRO A 152 4.98 5.20 8.15
C PRO A 152 4.93 3.85 8.88
N TRP A 153 6.04 3.43 9.48
CA TRP A 153 6.10 2.15 10.19
C TRP A 153 5.12 2.05 11.36
N SER A 154 5.10 3.07 12.24
CA SER A 154 4.05 3.21 13.24
C SER A 154 3.74 4.67 13.59
N GLU A 155 2.46 5.00 13.67
CA GLU A 155 1.93 6.31 14.05
C GLU A 155 0.75 6.15 15.03
N GLU A 156 0.56 7.11 15.93
CA GLU A 156 -0.46 7.00 16.99
C GLU A 156 -1.76 7.76 16.68
N GLY A 157 -1.74 8.57 15.61
CA GLY A 157 -2.85 9.46 15.26
C GLY A 157 -3.75 8.95 14.14
N SER A 158 -3.44 7.78 13.57
CA SER A 158 -4.12 7.21 12.41
C SER A 158 -3.81 5.71 12.29
N ASN A 159 -4.73 4.97 11.66
CA ASN A 159 -4.56 3.57 11.28
C ASN A 159 -3.95 3.38 9.87
N LEU A 160 -3.24 4.37 9.32
CA LEU A 160 -2.60 4.27 8.01
C LEU A 160 -1.20 3.65 8.06
N ASP A 161 -0.69 3.35 9.26
CA ASP A 161 0.61 2.73 9.47
C ASP A 161 0.65 1.21 9.22
N TRP A 162 1.86 0.66 9.26
CA TRP A 162 2.10 -0.77 9.12
C TRP A 162 1.74 -1.57 10.37
N MET A 163 1.85 -0.98 11.55
CA MET A 163 1.83 -1.73 12.81
C MET A 163 0.42 -2.19 13.19
N PRO A 164 0.14 -3.50 13.32
CA PRO A 164 -1.14 -3.96 13.83
C PRO A 164 -1.35 -3.55 15.30
N GLU A 165 -2.58 -3.18 15.65
CA GLU A 165 -2.96 -2.83 17.02
C GLU A 165 -3.18 -4.07 17.89
N THR A 166 -3.53 -5.20 17.27
CA THR A 166 -3.81 -6.45 17.95
C THR A 166 -2.94 -7.59 17.44
N PRO A 167 -2.51 -8.52 18.31
CA PRO A 167 -1.78 -9.70 17.87
C PRO A 167 -2.68 -10.62 17.03
N LEU A 168 -2.06 -11.55 16.29
CA LEU A 168 -2.82 -12.63 15.66
C LEU A 168 -3.63 -13.41 16.70
N THR A 169 -4.87 -13.72 16.38
CA THR A 169 -5.74 -14.50 17.25
C THR A 169 -5.26 -15.95 17.35
N VAL A 170 -5.52 -16.55 18.51
CA VAL A 170 -5.29 -17.99 18.74
C VAL A 170 -6.04 -18.83 17.70
N SER A 171 -7.25 -18.40 17.30
CA SER A 171 -8.04 -19.08 16.27
C SER A 171 -7.38 -19.13 14.89
N VAL A 172 -6.53 -18.17 14.55
CA VAL A 172 -5.77 -18.18 13.28
C VAL A 172 -4.50 -19.00 13.42
N LEU A 173 -3.80 -18.88 14.56
CA LEU A 173 -2.55 -19.59 14.80
C LEU A 173 -2.72 -21.09 14.98
N ASP A 174 -3.77 -21.49 15.73
CA ASP A 174 -4.00 -22.88 16.16
C ASP A 174 -5.00 -23.64 15.27
N TYR A 175 -5.53 -22.99 14.23
CA TYR A 175 -6.33 -23.65 13.22
C TYR A 175 -5.59 -24.86 12.63
N ARG A 176 -6.30 -26.00 12.56
CA ARG A 176 -5.77 -27.32 12.14
C ARG A 176 -4.51 -27.70 12.91
N ASP A 177 -4.64 -27.80 14.24
CA ASP A 177 -3.60 -28.26 15.15
C ASP A 177 -2.29 -27.45 15.06
N GLY A 178 -2.41 -26.11 14.96
CA GLY A 178 -1.23 -25.24 14.93
C GLY A 178 -0.51 -25.19 13.58
N TRP A 179 -1.21 -25.47 12.48
CA TRP A 179 -0.61 -25.52 11.14
C TRP A 179 0.07 -24.21 10.72
N ALA A 180 -0.57 -23.07 11.01
CA ALA A 180 -0.01 -21.75 10.74
C ALA A 180 1.12 -21.40 11.73
N ARG A 181 0.91 -21.66 13.03
CA ARG A 181 1.93 -21.48 14.08
C ARG A 181 3.24 -22.20 13.73
N THR A 182 3.15 -23.47 13.34
CA THR A 182 4.33 -24.30 13.01
C THR A 182 5.14 -23.71 11.84
N ALA A 183 4.48 -23.19 10.80
CA ALA A 183 5.18 -22.56 9.68
C ALA A 183 5.80 -21.22 10.06
N LEU A 184 5.12 -20.47 10.93
CA LEU A 184 5.63 -19.20 11.43
C LEU A 184 6.87 -19.41 12.32
N GLU A 185 6.85 -20.42 13.20
CA GLU A 185 8.01 -20.84 14.00
C GLU A 185 9.17 -21.31 13.11
N ALA A 186 8.88 -22.08 12.07
CA ALA A 186 9.88 -22.50 11.09
C ALA A 186 10.50 -21.30 10.36
N TYR A 187 9.72 -20.27 10.03
CA TYR A 187 10.25 -19.02 9.47
C TYR A 187 11.15 -18.30 10.48
N TYR A 188 10.75 -18.19 11.74
CA TYR A 188 11.57 -17.52 12.76
C TYR A 188 12.90 -18.24 13.03
N ALA A 189 12.92 -19.56 12.96
CA ALA A 189 14.14 -20.33 13.13
C ALA A 189 15.12 -20.17 11.94
N ASP A 190 14.61 -19.92 10.73
CA ASP A 190 15.39 -19.83 9.50
C ASP A 190 14.65 -18.92 8.49
N PRO A 191 14.88 -17.59 8.50
CA PRO A 191 14.05 -16.62 7.80
C PRO A 191 14.38 -16.53 6.30
N THR A 192 14.12 -17.59 5.55
CA THR A 192 14.23 -17.62 4.08
C THR A 192 12.93 -17.15 3.41
N SER A 193 13.03 -16.66 2.16
CA SER A 193 11.85 -16.20 1.41
C SER A 193 10.84 -17.33 1.13
N ALA A 194 11.31 -18.58 1.00
CA ALA A 194 10.44 -19.75 0.84
C ALA A 194 9.64 -20.07 2.12
N ARG A 195 10.29 -19.99 3.29
CA ARG A 195 9.61 -20.17 4.59
C ARG A 195 8.67 -19.01 4.89
N LEU A 196 9.03 -17.78 4.54
CA LEU A 196 8.11 -16.64 4.60
C LEU A 196 6.86 -16.89 3.77
N ALA A 197 7.01 -17.28 2.49
CA ALA A 197 5.88 -17.54 1.60
C ALA A 197 4.97 -18.66 2.16
N THR A 198 5.56 -19.68 2.78
CA THR A 198 4.83 -20.76 3.46
C THR A 198 4.07 -20.24 4.67
N ALA A 199 4.71 -19.51 5.57
CA ALA A 199 4.08 -18.94 6.77
C ALA A 199 2.91 -18.02 6.40
N VAL A 200 3.14 -17.06 5.50
CA VAL A 200 2.11 -16.15 5.00
C VAL A 200 0.97 -16.92 4.33
N GLY A 201 1.27 -17.92 3.50
CA GLY A 201 0.24 -18.75 2.84
C GLY A 201 -0.66 -19.50 3.83
N ARG A 202 -0.09 -20.04 4.91
CA ARG A 202 -0.87 -20.75 5.94
C ARG A 202 -1.70 -19.79 6.78
N LEU A 203 -1.14 -18.65 7.19
CA LEU A 203 -1.86 -17.61 7.91
C LEU A 203 -3.05 -17.11 7.09
N ARG A 204 -2.83 -16.76 5.82
CA ARG A 204 -3.89 -16.35 4.87
C ARG A 204 -4.95 -17.42 4.68
N THR A 205 -4.57 -18.70 4.67
CA THR A 205 -5.55 -19.78 4.60
C THR A 205 -6.40 -19.82 5.87
N ALA A 206 -5.78 -19.74 7.05
CA ALA A 206 -6.47 -19.82 8.33
C ALA A 206 -7.44 -18.65 8.59
N GLU A 207 -7.09 -17.41 8.22
CA GLU A 207 -7.95 -16.23 8.49
C GLU A 207 -9.22 -16.15 7.63
N ARG A 208 -9.28 -16.89 6.52
CA ARG A 208 -10.43 -16.92 5.60
C ARG A 208 -11.08 -18.29 5.42
N ALA A 209 -10.61 -19.28 6.18
CA ALA A 209 -11.13 -20.64 6.11
C ALA A 209 -12.59 -20.70 6.57
N THR A 210 -13.49 -21.21 5.73
CA THR A 210 -14.92 -21.28 6.04
C THR A 210 -15.24 -22.30 7.14
N ASP A 211 -14.41 -23.34 7.28
CA ASP A 211 -14.47 -24.35 8.34
C ASP A 211 -13.77 -23.89 9.65
N ASN A 212 -13.09 -22.74 9.64
CA ASN A 212 -12.64 -22.08 10.87
C ASN A 212 -13.78 -21.19 11.41
N PRO A 213 -14.43 -21.53 12.54
CA PRO A 213 -15.57 -20.76 13.04
C PRO A 213 -15.18 -19.33 13.40
N ASP A 214 -13.95 -19.14 13.87
CA ASP A 214 -13.43 -17.88 14.38
C ASP A 214 -12.46 -17.19 13.41
N ALA A 215 -12.51 -17.54 12.12
CA ALA A 215 -11.79 -16.83 11.06
C ALA A 215 -12.41 -15.44 10.82
N PRO A 216 -11.67 -14.33 10.98
CA PRO A 216 -12.23 -12.98 10.90
C PRO A 216 -12.57 -12.53 9.47
N CYS A 217 -12.00 -13.18 8.45
CA CYS A 217 -12.05 -12.71 7.06
C CYS A 217 -12.84 -13.62 6.12
N VAL A 218 -13.81 -14.36 6.64
CA VAL A 218 -14.71 -15.16 5.81
C VAL A 218 -15.66 -14.23 5.05
N THR A 219 -15.61 -14.29 3.72
CA THR A 219 -16.41 -13.41 2.85
C THR A 219 -17.64 -14.09 2.26
N VAL A 220 -17.80 -15.39 2.49
CA VAL A 220 -18.95 -16.18 2.04
C VAL A 220 -19.39 -17.14 3.16
N PRO A 221 -20.60 -16.98 3.73
CA PRO A 221 -21.50 -15.85 3.53
C PRO A 221 -20.89 -14.56 4.13
N LEU A 222 -21.20 -13.39 3.54
CA LEU A 222 -20.51 -12.12 3.82
C LEU A 222 -20.75 -11.61 5.26
N GLU A 223 -21.81 -12.07 5.90
CA GLU A 223 -22.18 -11.77 7.29
C GLU A 223 -21.14 -12.25 8.29
N ARG A 224 -20.31 -13.25 7.93
CA ARG A 224 -19.21 -13.74 8.76
C ARG A 224 -17.97 -12.85 8.75
N LEU A 225 -17.89 -11.88 7.84
CA LEU A 225 -16.78 -10.95 7.78
C LEU A 225 -16.83 -10.02 9.01
N ARG A 226 -15.74 -10.01 9.78
CA ARG A 226 -15.47 -9.08 10.89
C ARG A 226 -14.40 -8.09 10.43
N PRO A 227 -14.78 -6.93 9.85
CA PRO A 227 -13.84 -6.15 9.02
C PRO A 227 -12.67 -5.56 9.80
N VAL A 228 -12.88 -5.07 11.03
CA VAL A 228 -11.80 -4.50 11.86
C VAL A 228 -10.80 -5.59 12.24
N GLU A 229 -11.27 -6.71 12.81
CA GLU A 229 -10.41 -7.85 13.14
C GLU A 229 -9.72 -8.42 11.89
N CYS A 230 -10.42 -8.43 10.75
CA CYS A 230 -9.89 -8.89 9.48
C CYS A 230 -8.77 -7.99 8.97
N PHE A 231 -8.95 -6.67 9.04
CA PHE A 231 -7.95 -5.69 8.69
C PHE A 231 -6.70 -5.84 9.57
N GLU A 232 -6.84 -5.91 10.89
CA GLU A 232 -5.71 -6.09 11.80
C GLU A 232 -4.96 -7.40 11.57
N THR A 233 -5.70 -8.50 11.39
CA THR A 233 -5.11 -9.82 11.08
C THR A 233 -4.31 -9.76 9.79
N ARG A 234 -4.85 -9.15 8.74
CA ARG A 234 -4.16 -9.05 7.44
C ARG A 234 -3.00 -8.05 7.48
N ARG A 235 -3.13 -6.95 8.23
CA ARG A 235 -2.07 -5.98 8.45
C ARG A 235 -0.89 -6.60 9.19
N TRP A 236 -1.15 -7.47 10.17
CA TRP A 236 -0.12 -8.28 10.82
C TRP A 236 0.61 -9.19 9.82
N ILE A 237 -0.13 -9.94 8.99
CA ILE A 237 0.44 -10.84 7.98
C ILE A 237 1.26 -10.06 6.95
N ALA A 238 0.76 -8.90 6.52
CA ALA A 238 1.45 -8.00 5.59
C ALA A 238 2.78 -7.47 6.15
N THR A 239 2.78 -7.10 7.44
CA THR A 239 3.94 -6.60 8.18
C THR A 239 5.06 -7.62 8.25
N LEU A 240 4.75 -8.90 8.41
CA LEU A 240 5.75 -9.99 8.37
C LEU A 240 6.55 -9.97 7.06
N GLY A 241 5.89 -9.75 5.93
CA GLY A 241 6.53 -9.63 4.62
C GLY A 241 7.42 -8.38 4.50
N ALA A 242 6.95 -7.23 4.96
CA ALA A 242 7.73 -5.99 4.94
C ALA A 242 8.97 -6.06 5.83
N GLN A 243 8.85 -6.64 7.04
CA GLN A 243 10.01 -6.83 7.92
C GLN A 243 11.04 -7.79 7.33
N HIS A 244 10.61 -8.82 6.61
CA HIS A 244 11.54 -9.69 5.89
C HIS A 244 12.37 -8.90 4.88
N MET A 245 11.73 -8.07 4.05
CA MET A 245 12.42 -7.22 3.08
C MET A 245 13.38 -6.24 3.76
N LEU A 246 12.94 -5.61 4.86
CA LEU A 246 13.76 -4.71 5.67
C LEU A 246 15.01 -5.40 6.22
N ARG A 247 14.89 -6.63 6.76
CA ARG A 247 16.02 -7.40 7.30
C ARG A 247 17.03 -7.77 6.22
N GLN A 248 16.55 -8.07 5.02
CA GLN A 248 17.41 -8.44 3.90
C GLN A 248 18.00 -7.23 3.17
N GLY A 249 17.53 -6.01 3.48
CA GLY A 249 17.90 -4.81 2.73
C GLY A 249 17.51 -4.90 1.25
N SER A 250 16.42 -5.62 0.94
CA SER A 250 16.03 -5.96 -0.42
C SER A 250 14.74 -5.24 -0.83
N ASP A 251 14.74 -4.69 -2.05
CA ASP A 251 13.57 -4.15 -2.75
C ASP A 251 13.07 -5.10 -3.87
N VAL A 252 13.64 -6.31 -3.93
CA VAL A 252 13.28 -7.35 -4.90
C VAL A 252 11.90 -7.91 -4.57
N ALA A 253 11.11 -8.17 -5.61
CA ALA A 253 9.81 -8.81 -5.47
C ALA A 253 9.91 -10.14 -4.72
N LEU A 254 9.03 -10.32 -3.75
CA LEU A 254 8.89 -11.57 -3.00
C LEU A 254 7.97 -12.54 -3.75
N HIS A 255 7.83 -13.76 -3.21
CA HIS A 255 6.85 -14.69 -3.72
C HIS A 255 5.44 -14.06 -3.69
N ARG A 256 4.67 -14.22 -4.78
CA ARG A 256 3.34 -13.61 -4.99
C ARG A 256 2.38 -13.69 -3.79
N THR A 257 2.42 -14.79 -3.02
CA THR A 257 1.58 -14.98 -1.83
C THR A 257 1.77 -13.87 -0.78
N VAL A 258 2.97 -13.28 -0.72
CA VAL A 258 3.30 -12.17 0.18
C VAL A 258 2.70 -10.86 -0.34
N HIS A 259 2.82 -10.57 -1.63
CA HIS A 259 2.19 -9.38 -2.23
C HIS A 259 0.66 -9.45 -2.17
N ASP A 260 0.08 -10.64 -2.39
CA ASP A 260 -1.35 -10.86 -2.17
C ASP A 260 -1.77 -10.54 -0.72
N ALA A 261 -0.89 -10.72 0.28
CA ALA A 261 -1.21 -10.37 1.67
C ALA A 261 -1.38 -8.86 1.84
N TRP A 262 -0.57 -8.05 1.16
CA TRP A 262 -0.71 -6.59 1.14
C TRP A 262 -2.01 -6.18 0.44
N TRP A 263 -2.34 -6.82 -0.68
CA TRP A 263 -3.60 -6.60 -1.37
C TRP A 263 -4.81 -6.92 -0.48
N ASP A 264 -4.71 -8.00 0.30
CA ASP A 264 -5.77 -8.46 1.18
C ASP A 264 -6.08 -7.44 2.29
N VAL A 265 -5.10 -6.64 2.77
CA VAL A 265 -5.34 -5.55 3.74
C VAL A 265 -6.31 -4.53 3.14
N GLY A 266 -6.00 -4.01 1.95
CA GLY A 266 -6.87 -3.07 1.25
C GLY A 266 -8.24 -3.69 0.91
N GLN A 267 -8.30 -4.99 0.60
CA GLN A 267 -9.57 -5.69 0.37
C GLN A 267 -10.46 -5.75 1.62
N ALA A 268 -9.89 -5.93 2.82
CA ALA A 268 -10.68 -5.95 4.05
C ALA A 268 -11.41 -4.62 4.24
N VAL A 269 -10.69 -3.51 4.02
CA VAL A 269 -11.23 -2.15 4.11
C VAL A 269 -12.25 -1.90 3.01
N ARG A 270 -11.94 -2.28 1.76
CA ARG A 270 -12.91 -2.18 0.66
C ARG A 270 -14.23 -2.88 0.98
N LEU A 271 -14.16 -4.11 1.49
CA LEU A 271 -15.35 -4.89 1.83
C LEU A 271 -16.15 -4.27 2.98
N ALA A 272 -15.50 -3.59 3.93
CA ALA A 272 -16.18 -2.80 4.95
C ALA A 272 -16.95 -1.62 4.32
N LEU A 273 -16.29 -0.85 3.47
CA LEU A 273 -16.87 0.36 2.87
C LEU A 273 -18.03 0.07 1.92
N ILE A 274 -18.00 -1.03 1.15
CA ILE A 274 -19.14 -1.40 0.28
C ILE A 274 -20.36 -1.88 1.09
N ARG A 275 -20.20 -2.14 2.39
CA ARG A 275 -21.28 -2.47 3.32
C ARG A 275 -21.71 -1.26 4.14
N ASP A 276 -21.29 -0.06 3.75
CA ASP A 276 -21.52 1.19 4.47
C ASP A 276 -21.06 1.13 5.93
N GLN A 277 -20.04 0.32 6.23
CA GLN A 277 -19.44 0.27 7.54
C GLN A 277 -18.38 1.36 7.64
N ALA A 278 -18.50 2.20 8.67
CA ALA A 278 -17.50 3.21 8.97
C ALA A 278 -16.14 2.54 9.22
N PHE A 279 -15.11 3.05 8.55
CA PHE A 279 -13.74 2.58 8.69
C PHE A 279 -12.83 3.80 8.67
N GLU A 280 -12.03 3.96 9.71
CA GLU A 280 -11.11 5.10 9.83
C GLU A 280 -10.12 5.11 8.66
N ASN A 281 -9.95 6.28 8.04
CA ASN A 281 -9.12 6.48 6.84
C ASN A 281 -9.38 5.42 5.75
N GLY A 282 -10.64 5.00 5.59
CA GLY A 282 -10.96 3.79 4.84
C GLY A 282 -10.56 3.83 3.37
N VAL A 283 -10.76 4.96 2.68
CA VAL A 283 -10.43 5.03 1.25
C VAL A 283 -8.90 5.10 1.05
N GLU A 284 -8.21 5.80 1.94
CA GLU A 284 -6.76 5.91 2.01
C GLU A 284 -6.12 4.54 2.29
N ASN A 285 -6.59 3.81 3.29
CA ASN A 285 -6.15 2.44 3.58
C ASN A 285 -6.39 1.50 2.40
N TRP A 286 -7.59 1.51 1.82
CA TRP A 286 -7.90 0.72 0.64
C TRP A 286 -6.90 0.99 -0.49
N THR A 287 -6.71 2.25 -0.86
CA THR A 287 -5.89 2.63 -2.01
C THR A 287 -4.40 2.42 -1.78
N ALA A 288 -3.86 2.78 -0.61
CA ALA A 288 -2.43 2.65 -0.31
C ALA A 288 -1.99 1.18 -0.32
N TRP A 289 -2.69 0.31 0.42
CA TRP A 289 -2.37 -1.11 0.49
C TRP A 289 -2.50 -1.82 -0.86
N MET A 290 -3.57 -1.53 -1.61
CA MET A 290 -3.76 -2.12 -2.93
C MET A 290 -2.76 -1.60 -3.96
N TRP A 291 -2.42 -0.31 -3.97
CA TRP A 291 -1.40 0.24 -4.87
C TRP A 291 -0.04 -0.39 -4.60
N MET A 292 0.33 -0.50 -3.32
CA MET A 292 1.56 -1.13 -2.90
C MET A 292 1.65 -2.56 -3.43
N ALA A 293 0.66 -3.40 -3.15
CA ALA A 293 0.63 -4.78 -3.66
C ALA A 293 0.68 -4.85 -5.18
N TRP A 294 -0.15 -4.04 -5.84
CA TRP A 294 -0.26 -3.99 -7.30
C TRP A 294 1.04 -3.56 -7.97
N SER A 295 1.78 -2.62 -7.38
CA SER A 295 3.02 -2.10 -7.98
C SER A 295 4.12 -3.17 -8.12
N PHE A 296 4.06 -4.25 -7.33
CA PHE A 296 4.97 -5.39 -7.43
C PHE A 296 4.51 -6.46 -8.44
N ASP A 297 3.20 -6.60 -8.68
CA ASP A 297 2.65 -7.56 -9.64
C ASP A 297 1.38 -6.98 -10.32
N PRO A 298 1.54 -6.08 -11.31
CA PRO A 298 0.43 -5.28 -11.81
C PRO A 298 -0.65 -6.09 -12.55
N GLY A 299 -0.29 -7.26 -13.07
CA GLY A 299 -1.20 -8.14 -13.82
C GLY A 299 -2.07 -9.04 -12.95
N ARG A 300 -1.84 -9.07 -11.63
CA ARG A 300 -2.37 -10.10 -10.73
C ARG A 300 -3.82 -9.91 -10.32
N HIS A 301 -4.19 -8.68 -9.97
CA HIS A 301 -5.45 -8.37 -9.29
C HIS A 301 -6.43 -7.63 -10.20
N ALA A 302 -7.73 -7.74 -9.89
CA ALA A 302 -8.77 -7.07 -10.65
C ALA A 302 -8.62 -5.54 -10.55
N SER A 303 -8.44 -4.88 -11.70
CA SER A 303 -8.19 -3.43 -11.75
C SER A 303 -9.31 -2.59 -11.15
N VAL A 304 -10.56 -3.05 -11.26
CA VAL A 304 -11.74 -2.36 -10.72
C VAL A 304 -11.62 -2.10 -9.22
N TYR A 305 -10.97 -2.98 -8.46
CA TYR A 305 -10.88 -2.82 -7.00
C TYR A 305 -9.96 -1.67 -6.62
N LEU A 306 -8.77 -1.53 -7.18
CA LEU A 306 -7.93 -0.35 -6.86
C LEU A 306 -8.46 0.91 -7.56
N ALA A 307 -8.89 0.81 -8.82
CA ALA A 307 -9.39 1.95 -9.57
C ALA A 307 -10.60 2.64 -8.91
N SER A 308 -11.53 1.88 -8.31
CA SER A 308 -12.67 2.44 -7.59
C SER A 308 -12.26 3.22 -6.34
N GLY A 309 -11.23 2.76 -5.62
CA GLY A 309 -10.68 3.49 -4.47
C GLY A 309 -10.02 4.79 -4.91
N LEU A 310 -9.19 4.74 -5.96
CA LEU A 310 -8.52 5.91 -6.54
C LEU A 310 -9.52 6.96 -7.02
N GLN A 311 -10.60 6.52 -7.67
CA GLN A 311 -11.70 7.40 -8.08
C GLN A 311 -12.32 8.13 -6.88
N ARG A 312 -12.53 7.45 -5.75
CA ARG A 312 -13.09 8.06 -4.54
C ARG A 312 -12.18 9.14 -3.94
N LEU A 313 -10.88 9.08 -4.20
CA LEU A 313 -9.91 10.13 -3.86
C LEU A 313 -9.78 11.21 -4.96
N GLY A 314 -10.54 11.13 -6.05
CA GLY A 314 -10.41 12.03 -7.19
C GLY A 314 -9.16 11.78 -8.05
N LEU A 315 -8.51 10.62 -7.91
CA LEU A 315 -7.27 10.26 -8.60
C LEU A 315 -7.53 9.50 -9.92
N TYR A 316 -8.19 10.17 -10.86
CA TYR A 316 -8.64 9.59 -12.12
C TYR A 316 -7.52 9.16 -13.08
N ARG A 317 -6.41 9.92 -13.14
CA ARG A 317 -5.22 9.58 -13.95
C ARG A 317 -4.50 8.38 -13.35
N HIS A 318 -4.36 8.33 -12.02
CA HIS A 318 -3.85 7.15 -11.33
C HIS A 318 -4.69 5.91 -11.68
N ALA A 319 -6.03 6.01 -11.59
CA ALA A 319 -6.93 4.90 -11.88
C ALA A 319 -6.81 4.42 -13.35
N THR A 320 -6.62 5.35 -14.29
CA THR A 320 -6.48 5.04 -15.72
C THR A 320 -5.14 4.38 -16.02
N VAL A 321 -4.03 4.93 -15.51
CA VAL A 321 -2.70 4.34 -15.65
C VAL A 321 -2.68 2.96 -15.00
N HIS A 322 -3.27 2.81 -13.81
CA HIS A 322 -3.41 1.53 -13.13
C HIS A 322 -4.12 0.48 -14.01
N ALA A 323 -5.30 0.81 -14.54
CA ALA A 323 -6.06 -0.13 -15.38
C ALA A 323 -5.31 -0.52 -16.65
N LEU A 324 -4.71 0.43 -17.36
CA LEU A 324 -3.99 0.16 -18.60
C LEU A 324 -2.68 -0.60 -18.37
N LYS A 325 -1.97 -0.31 -17.27
CA LYS A 325 -0.78 -1.07 -16.89
C LYS A 325 -1.16 -2.49 -16.48
N ALA A 326 -2.24 -2.68 -15.71
CA ALA A 326 -2.73 -4.02 -15.38
C ALA A 326 -3.06 -4.83 -16.64
N MET A 327 -3.77 -4.22 -17.60
CA MET A 327 -4.11 -4.82 -18.90
C MET A 327 -2.85 -5.33 -19.63
N VAL A 328 -1.81 -4.50 -19.72
CA VAL A 328 -0.56 -4.83 -20.42
C VAL A 328 0.23 -5.95 -19.72
N GLU A 329 0.10 -6.08 -18.41
CA GLU A 329 0.80 -7.07 -17.58
C GLU A 329 -0.01 -8.37 -17.37
N ARG A 330 -1.27 -8.43 -17.82
CA ARG A 330 -2.08 -9.66 -17.68
C ARG A 330 -1.43 -10.83 -18.42
N ALA A 331 -1.40 -11.97 -17.74
CA ALA A 331 -1.05 -13.24 -18.36
C ALA A 331 -1.99 -13.57 -19.55
N PRO A 332 -1.54 -14.40 -20.51
CA PRO A 332 -2.37 -14.83 -21.63
C PRO A 332 -3.64 -15.59 -21.22
N ALA A 333 -4.58 -15.69 -22.14
CA ALA A 333 -5.85 -16.42 -22.03
C ALA A 333 -6.73 -15.99 -20.86
N LEU A 334 -6.77 -14.68 -20.57
CA LEU A 334 -7.64 -14.09 -19.56
C LEU A 334 -8.70 -13.18 -20.20
N VAL A 335 -9.85 -13.09 -19.53
CA VAL A 335 -10.88 -12.07 -19.84
C VAL A 335 -10.53 -10.70 -19.26
N ASP A 336 -9.65 -10.66 -18.25
CA ASP A 336 -9.26 -9.46 -17.53
C ASP A 336 -8.81 -8.27 -18.40
N PRO A 337 -8.00 -8.44 -19.48
CA PRO A 337 -7.61 -7.31 -20.33
C PRO A 337 -8.82 -6.51 -20.85
N TYR A 338 -9.92 -7.19 -21.19
CA TYR A 338 -11.15 -6.57 -21.68
C TYR A 338 -11.89 -5.81 -20.57
N LEU A 339 -11.90 -6.36 -19.35
CA LEU A 339 -12.46 -5.69 -18.18
C LEU A 339 -11.63 -4.46 -17.78
N ASP A 340 -10.31 -4.52 -17.97
CA ASP A 340 -9.38 -3.43 -17.73
C ASP A 340 -9.60 -2.28 -18.73
N VAL A 341 -9.93 -2.57 -20.02
CA VAL A 341 -10.35 -1.54 -20.98
C VAL A 341 -11.58 -0.79 -20.50
N ARG A 342 -12.58 -1.50 -19.97
CA ARG A 342 -13.77 -0.88 -19.37
C ARG A 342 -13.40 0.04 -18.20
N GLN A 343 -12.45 -0.36 -17.36
CA GLN A 343 -11.99 0.49 -16.25
C GLN A 343 -11.27 1.73 -16.77
N ALA A 344 -10.29 1.56 -17.68
CA ALA A 344 -9.54 2.66 -18.28
C ALA A 344 -10.49 3.66 -18.95
N ALA A 345 -11.46 3.18 -19.73
CA ALA A 345 -12.50 4.02 -20.26
C ALA A 345 -13.22 4.74 -19.12
N THR A 346 -13.81 4.04 -18.16
CA THR A 346 -14.63 4.63 -17.07
C THR A 346 -13.92 5.75 -16.31
N TYR A 347 -12.63 5.59 -16.00
CA TYR A 347 -11.91 6.53 -15.14
C TYR A 347 -11.09 7.59 -15.88
N ALA A 348 -10.86 7.44 -17.19
CA ALA A 348 -10.06 8.41 -17.95
C ALA A 348 -10.63 9.85 -17.81
N PRO A 349 -9.78 10.85 -17.53
CA PRO A 349 -10.14 12.24 -17.77
C PRO A 349 -10.65 12.45 -19.20
N ALA A 350 -11.56 13.40 -19.41
CA ALA A 350 -12.20 13.60 -20.72
C ALA A 350 -11.16 13.78 -21.84
N HIS A 351 -10.15 14.61 -21.60
CA HIS A 351 -9.06 14.88 -22.55
C HIS A 351 -8.07 13.72 -22.73
N TRP A 352 -8.14 12.66 -21.93
CA TRP A 352 -7.36 11.43 -22.12
C TRP A 352 -8.17 10.31 -22.77
N THR A 353 -9.49 10.42 -22.74
CA THR A 353 -10.40 9.28 -22.97
C THR A 353 -10.20 8.66 -24.35
N TYR A 354 -10.07 9.48 -25.39
CA TYR A 354 -9.85 8.97 -26.74
C TYR A 354 -8.53 8.20 -26.84
N ASP A 355 -7.40 8.81 -26.50
CA ASP A 355 -6.09 8.20 -26.71
C ASP A 355 -5.87 6.98 -25.81
N ALA A 356 -6.36 7.00 -24.57
CA ALA A 356 -6.27 5.89 -23.63
C ALA A 356 -7.07 4.67 -24.12
N VAL A 357 -8.30 4.87 -24.61
CA VAL A 357 -9.15 3.78 -25.10
C VAL A 357 -8.66 3.28 -26.46
N ALA A 358 -8.21 4.18 -27.33
CA ALA A 358 -7.61 3.80 -28.61
C ALA A 358 -6.33 2.96 -28.40
N PHE A 359 -5.50 3.33 -27.42
CA PHE A 359 -4.36 2.52 -26.98
C PHE A 359 -4.81 1.12 -26.51
N ALA A 360 -5.84 1.05 -25.68
CA ALA A 360 -6.34 -0.20 -25.15
C ALA A 360 -6.85 -1.16 -26.23
N TYR A 361 -7.63 -0.65 -27.20
CA TYR A 361 -8.08 -1.47 -28.33
C TYR A 361 -6.92 -1.93 -29.21
N ARG A 362 -5.93 -1.07 -29.49
CA ARG A 362 -4.73 -1.48 -30.23
C ARG A 362 -3.95 -2.57 -29.49
N HIS A 363 -3.80 -2.47 -28.18
CA HIS A 363 -3.17 -3.51 -27.38
C HIS A 363 -3.95 -4.84 -27.45
N LEU A 364 -5.28 -4.81 -27.38
CA LEU A 364 -6.09 -6.02 -27.56
C LEU A 364 -5.90 -6.64 -28.95
N LEU A 365 -5.81 -5.82 -30.02
CA LEU A 365 -5.50 -6.31 -31.37
C LEU A 365 -4.13 -6.98 -31.41
N GLU A 366 -3.10 -6.39 -30.81
CA GLU A 366 -1.76 -6.99 -30.70
C GLU A 366 -1.79 -8.37 -29.99
N ARG A 367 -2.59 -8.50 -28.92
CA ARG A 367 -2.77 -9.79 -28.22
C ARG A 367 -3.48 -10.80 -29.10
N GLN A 368 -4.56 -10.39 -29.78
CA GLN A 368 -5.32 -11.25 -30.69
C GLN A 368 -4.46 -11.72 -31.87
N ASP A 369 -3.61 -10.85 -32.42
CA ASP A 369 -2.63 -11.20 -33.46
C ASP A 369 -1.60 -12.22 -32.97
N ALA A 370 -1.27 -12.20 -31.68
CA ALA A 370 -0.43 -13.21 -31.04
C ALA A 370 -1.18 -14.50 -30.66
N GLY A 371 -2.47 -14.64 -31.02
CA GLY A 371 -3.30 -15.79 -30.66
C GLY A 371 -3.78 -15.79 -29.20
N ASP A 372 -3.59 -14.68 -28.48
CA ASP A 372 -4.00 -14.53 -27.10
C ASP A 372 -5.44 -14.03 -27.00
N LEU A 373 -6.35 -15.00 -26.93
CA LEU A 373 -7.80 -14.81 -26.88
C LEU A 373 -8.34 -15.19 -25.50
N PRO A 374 -9.46 -14.57 -25.05
CA PRO A 374 -10.11 -14.99 -23.82
C PRO A 374 -10.64 -16.43 -23.98
N PRO A 375 -10.85 -17.15 -22.86
CA PRO A 375 -11.51 -18.45 -22.88
C PRO A 375 -12.90 -18.35 -23.54
N LEU A 376 -13.30 -19.38 -24.29
CA LEU A 376 -14.55 -19.40 -25.06
C LEU A 376 -15.79 -19.11 -24.20
N ASP A 377 -15.84 -19.70 -23.01
CA ASP A 377 -16.92 -19.52 -22.04
C ASP A 377 -16.97 -18.10 -21.44
N ARG A 378 -15.92 -17.28 -21.67
CA ARG A 378 -15.80 -15.90 -21.20
C ARG A 378 -15.85 -14.86 -22.33
N SER A 379 -16.02 -15.27 -23.59
CA SER A 379 -16.10 -14.34 -24.73
C SER A 379 -17.27 -13.36 -24.62
N ALA A 380 -18.41 -13.80 -24.07
CA ALA A 380 -19.56 -12.93 -23.85
C ALA A 380 -19.23 -11.80 -22.86
N ASP A 381 -18.52 -12.11 -21.77
CA ASP A 381 -18.05 -11.12 -20.79
C ASP A 381 -17.11 -10.09 -21.45
N ALA A 382 -16.20 -10.55 -22.32
CA ALA A 382 -15.32 -9.67 -23.07
C ALA A 382 -16.10 -8.68 -23.95
N ARG A 383 -17.12 -9.16 -24.70
CA ARG A 383 -17.98 -8.29 -25.53
C ARG A 383 -18.75 -7.27 -24.67
N VAL A 384 -19.31 -7.70 -23.55
CA VAL A 384 -20.01 -6.82 -22.62
C VAL A 384 -19.08 -5.74 -22.08
N ALA A 385 -17.85 -6.10 -21.72
CA ALA A 385 -16.85 -5.16 -21.22
C ALA A 385 -16.48 -4.10 -22.27
N LEU A 386 -16.24 -4.52 -23.51
CA LEU A 386 -15.89 -3.63 -24.61
C LEU A 386 -17.03 -2.67 -24.99
N ASN A 387 -18.28 -3.15 -25.06
CA ASN A 387 -19.43 -2.31 -25.32
C ASN A 387 -19.67 -1.29 -24.19
N ALA A 388 -19.44 -1.70 -22.94
CA ALA A 388 -19.49 -0.78 -21.80
C ALA A 388 -18.37 0.27 -21.87
N ALA A 389 -17.16 -0.13 -22.27
CA ALA A 389 -16.04 0.79 -22.47
C ALA A 389 -16.37 1.84 -23.54
N GLN A 390 -16.90 1.42 -24.69
CA GLN A 390 -17.32 2.29 -25.77
C GLN A 390 -18.41 3.28 -25.32
N THR A 391 -19.42 2.78 -24.62
CA THR A 391 -20.51 3.61 -24.08
C THR A 391 -19.98 4.65 -23.08
N ALA A 392 -19.03 4.26 -22.23
CA ALA A 392 -18.40 5.18 -21.29
C ALA A 392 -17.54 6.23 -22.02
N ALA A 393 -16.79 5.84 -23.04
CA ALA A 393 -15.92 6.73 -23.81
C ALA A 393 -16.72 7.75 -24.62
N ALA A 394 -17.76 7.30 -25.34
CA ALA A 394 -18.59 8.14 -26.21
C ALA A 394 -19.26 9.33 -25.50
N LYS A 395 -19.45 9.25 -24.18
CA LYS A 395 -20.01 10.35 -23.37
C LYS A 395 -19.04 11.51 -23.12
N ARG A 396 -17.75 11.35 -23.43
CA ARG A 396 -16.67 12.28 -23.04
C ARG A 396 -15.78 12.73 -24.20
N ILE A 397 -16.04 12.24 -25.40
CA ILE A 397 -15.26 12.51 -26.61
C ILE A 397 -16.16 13.10 -27.69
N THR A 398 -15.55 13.65 -28.74
CA THR A 398 -16.26 14.18 -29.90
C THR A 398 -16.89 13.06 -30.74
N SER A 399 -17.83 13.41 -31.61
CA SER A 399 -18.44 12.45 -32.54
C SER A 399 -17.43 11.82 -33.51
N GLY A 400 -16.43 12.59 -33.95
CA GLY A 400 -15.35 12.10 -34.80
C GLY A 400 -14.47 11.07 -34.10
N GLU A 401 -14.07 11.36 -32.85
CA GLU A 401 -13.33 10.41 -32.01
C GLU A 401 -14.14 9.15 -31.70
N ALA A 402 -15.43 9.29 -31.42
CA ALA A 402 -16.32 8.16 -31.18
C ALA A 402 -16.41 7.24 -32.40
N ALA A 403 -16.53 7.79 -33.61
CA ALA A 403 -16.52 7.02 -34.85
C ALA A 403 -15.17 6.30 -35.07
N ALA A 404 -14.06 6.96 -34.78
CA ALA A 404 -12.73 6.35 -34.87
C ALA A 404 -12.54 5.20 -33.86
N LEU A 405 -13.03 5.35 -32.61
CA LEU A 405 -13.01 4.28 -31.62
C LEU A 405 -13.91 3.11 -32.01
N ASP A 406 -15.07 3.37 -32.60
CA ASP A 406 -15.97 2.30 -33.06
C ASP A 406 -15.28 1.42 -34.13
N LEU A 407 -14.53 2.02 -35.06
CA LEU A 407 -13.75 1.24 -36.04
C LEU A 407 -12.72 0.31 -35.39
N LEU A 408 -12.05 0.75 -34.32
CA LEU A 408 -11.13 -0.10 -33.56
C LEU A 408 -11.88 -1.19 -32.79
N LEU A 409 -12.99 -0.84 -32.16
CA LEU A 409 -13.84 -1.78 -31.44
C LEU A 409 -14.34 -2.90 -32.35
N GLN A 410 -14.85 -2.58 -33.54
CA GLN A 410 -15.35 -3.58 -34.49
C GLN A 410 -14.24 -4.55 -34.91
N GLN A 411 -13.00 -4.08 -35.07
CA GLN A 411 -11.85 -4.95 -35.35
C GLN A 411 -11.58 -5.92 -34.19
N VAL A 412 -11.63 -5.45 -32.94
CA VAL A 412 -11.44 -6.29 -31.75
C VAL A 412 -12.56 -7.32 -31.64
N LEU A 413 -13.83 -6.90 -31.83
CA LEU A 413 -15.01 -7.75 -31.71
C LEU A 413 -15.07 -8.84 -32.79
N ALA A 414 -14.62 -8.54 -34.01
CA ALA A 414 -14.59 -9.48 -35.12
C ALA A 414 -13.61 -10.65 -34.91
N ARG A 415 -12.65 -10.49 -34.01
CA ARG A 415 -11.61 -11.48 -33.68
C ARG A 415 -11.91 -12.26 -32.40
N LEU A 416 -12.93 -11.86 -31.64
CA LEU A 416 -13.38 -12.62 -30.48
C LEU A 416 -14.11 -13.89 -30.93
N PRO A 417 -13.86 -15.04 -30.28
CA PRO A 417 -14.44 -16.31 -30.69
C PRO A 417 -15.92 -16.47 -30.30
#